data_AF-A0A7X6F590-F1
#
_entry.id   AF-A0A7X6F590-F1
#
_cell.length_a   1.000
_cell.length_b   1.000
_cell.length_c   1.000
_cell.angle_alpha   90.00
_cell.angle_beta   90.00
_cell.angle_gamma   90.00
#
_symmetry.space_group_name_H-M   'P 1'
#
loop_
_entity.id
_entity.type
_entity.pdbx_description
1 polymer ?
#
loop_
_entity_poly.entity_id
_entity_poly.type
_entity_poly.pdbx_seq_one_letter_code
_entity_poly.pdbx_strand_id
1 'polypeptide(L)'
;MLERFGLLPFFLISLGSTSIPAETQQLLGRASVVDGDTIEIGGRRIRLNGVDAPESWQVCQDGARKPYRCGKEAAFALDDFLSKSRPTSCKAHDTDRYGRVVADCTRADGTSVNSWLVRHGWAIDWVRYSKGAFKADQIAAKSAHAGIWRGTFELPCQARASKSKRKSAC
;
A
#
# COMPACT_ATOMS: atom_id res chain seq x y z
N MET A 1 15.59 78.15 -25.86
CA MET A 1 14.49 77.17 -25.94
C MET A 1 15.03 75.89 -25.28
N LEU A 2 14.70 75.67 -24.00
CA LEU A 2 15.18 74.52 -23.21
C LEU A 2 14.14 73.40 -23.30
N GLU A 3 14.50 72.26 -23.87
CA GLU A 3 13.64 71.07 -23.92
C GLU A 3 14.07 70.07 -22.84
N ARG A 4 13.14 69.76 -21.93
CA ARG A 4 13.30 68.88 -20.76
C ARG A 4 13.22 67.42 -21.18
N PHE A 5 14.27 66.63 -20.92
CA PHE A 5 14.22 65.16 -21.01
C PHE A 5 13.58 64.57 -19.74
N GLY A 6 12.37 64.02 -19.88
CA GLY A 6 11.69 63.28 -18.83
C GLY A 6 12.19 61.83 -18.73
N LEU A 7 12.68 61.44 -17.55
CA LEU A 7 12.97 60.04 -17.20
C LEU A 7 11.67 59.33 -16.80
N LEU A 8 11.27 58.32 -17.58
CA LEU A 8 10.22 57.37 -17.18
C LEU A 8 10.81 56.27 -16.28
N PRO A 9 10.20 55.93 -15.14
CA PRO A 9 10.68 54.87 -14.26
C PRO A 9 10.35 53.49 -14.86
N PHE A 10 11.39 52.68 -15.07
CA PHE A 10 11.28 51.27 -15.45
C PHE A 10 10.68 50.49 -14.26
N PHE A 11 9.39 50.19 -14.29
CA PHE A 11 8.75 49.33 -13.31
C PHE A 11 9.15 47.87 -13.59
N LEU A 12 10.08 47.33 -12.80
CA LEU A 12 10.44 45.92 -12.81
C LEU A 12 9.26 45.08 -12.30
N ILE A 13 8.50 44.48 -13.21
CA ILE A 13 7.45 43.51 -12.88
C ILE A 13 8.15 42.21 -12.46
N SER A 14 8.23 41.98 -11.15
CA SER A 14 8.69 40.72 -10.56
C SER A 14 7.69 39.60 -10.90
N LEU A 15 8.07 38.69 -11.80
CA LEU A 15 7.35 37.43 -12.01
C LEU A 15 7.58 36.51 -10.80
N GLY A 16 6.71 36.61 -9.81
CA GLY A 16 6.66 35.66 -8.70
C GLY A 16 6.30 34.27 -9.22
N SER A 17 7.23 33.31 -9.11
CA SER A 17 6.96 31.90 -9.37
C SER A 17 6.07 31.34 -8.27
N THR A 18 4.76 31.26 -8.52
CA THR A 18 3.83 30.59 -7.61
C THR A 18 3.97 29.08 -7.79
N SER A 19 4.62 28.42 -6.83
CA SER A 19 4.66 26.96 -6.75
C SER A 19 3.26 26.43 -6.39
N ILE A 20 2.62 25.69 -7.30
CA ILE A 20 1.35 25.00 -7.04
C ILE A 20 1.64 23.86 -6.04
N PRO A 21 1.00 23.83 -4.86
CA PRO A 21 1.12 22.68 -3.96
C PRO A 21 0.67 21.39 -4.66
N ALA A 22 1.51 20.36 -4.59
CA ALA A 22 1.18 19.04 -5.11
C ALA A 22 0.00 18.46 -4.30
N GLU A 23 -1.19 18.46 -4.91
CA GLU A 23 -2.36 17.81 -4.34
C GLU A 23 -2.08 16.31 -4.23
N THR A 24 -2.19 15.76 -3.02
CA THR A 24 -2.06 14.32 -2.82
C THR A 24 -3.18 13.64 -3.59
N GLN A 25 -2.87 12.96 -4.69
CA GLN A 25 -3.87 12.29 -5.50
C GLN A 25 -4.62 11.25 -4.66
N GLN A 26 -5.86 11.57 -4.27
CA GLN A 26 -6.78 10.62 -3.69
C GLN A 26 -7.36 9.74 -4.79
N LEU A 27 -7.21 8.43 -4.62
CA LEU A 27 -7.77 7.42 -5.50
C LEU A 27 -9.05 6.89 -4.85
N LEU A 28 -10.19 7.15 -5.48
CA LEU A 28 -11.49 6.76 -4.96
C LEU A 28 -12.24 5.91 -5.98
N GLY A 29 -12.75 4.76 -5.55
CA GLY A 29 -13.61 3.96 -6.40
C GLY A 29 -13.82 2.54 -5.93
N ARG A 30 -14.37 1.70 -6.82
CA ARG A 30 -14.45 0.26 -6.58
C ARG A 30 -13.07 -0.34 -6.77
N ALA A 31 -12.53 -0.92 -5.69
CA ALA A 31 -11.32 -1.70 -5.75
C ALA A 31 -11.58 -3.10 -6.36
N SER A 32 -10.72 -3.52 -7.28
CA SER A 32 -10.55 -4.93 -7.67
C SER A 32 -9.25 -5.46 -7.07
N VAL A 33 -9.25 -6.70 -6.58
CA VAL A 33 -8.06 -7.30 -5.99
C VAL A 33 -7.19 -7.96 -7.06
N VAL A 34 -5.91 -7.64 -7.07
CA VAL A 34 -4.90 -8.24 -7.97
C VAL A 34 -4.19 -9.39 -7.26
N ASP A 35 -3.72 -9.15 -6.02
CA ASP A 35 -3.13 -10.14 -5.11
C ASP A 35 -3.32 -9.71 -3.63
N GLY A 36 -2.63 -10.38 -2.69
CA GLY A 36 -2.85 -10.19 -1.26
C GLY A 36 -2.53 -8.81 -0.69
N ASP A 37 -1.78 -7.97 -1.42
CA ASP A 37 -1.48 -6.58 -1.02
C ASP A 37 -1.53 -5.57 -2.18
N THR A 38 -2.03 -5.97 -3.35
CA THR A 38 -2.23 -5.12 -4.51
C THR A 38 -3.69 -5.09 -4.93
N ILE A 39 -4.24 -3.88 -5.07
CA ILE A 39 -5.57 -3.61 -5.61
C ILE A 39 -5.48 -2.71 -6.84
N GLU A 40 -6.57 -2.59 -7.59
CA GLU A 40 -6.71 -1.65 -8.70
C GLU A 40 -7.97 -0.81 -8.53
N ILE A 41 -7.84 0.51 -8.76
CA ILE A 41 -8.96 1.46 -8.77
C ILE A 41 -8.85 2.27 -10.06
N GLY A 42 -9.87 2.19 -10.92
CA GLY A 42 -9.92 2.96 -12.16
C GLY A 42 -8.71 2.74 -13.09
N GLY A 43 -8.26 1.48 -13.23
CA GLY A 43 -7.10 1.13 -14.06
C GLY A 43 -5.73 1.45 -13.44
N ARG A 44 -5.69 2.00 -12.23
CA ARG A 44 -4.44 2.29 -11.51
C ARG A 44 -4.18 1.21 -10.47
N ARG A 45 -3.05 0.50 -10.62
CA ARG A 45 -2.56 -0.47 -9.64
C ARG A 45 -1.99 0.23 -8.42
N ILE A 46 -2.41 -0.25 -7.25
CA ILE A 46 -2.07 0.30 -5.94
C ILE A 46 -1.49 -0.85 -5.11
N ARG A 47 -0.24 -0.71 -4.69
CA ARG A 47 0.36 -1.55 -3.65
C ARG A 47 0.06 -0.92 -2.29
N LEU A 48 -0.47 -1.73 -1.39
CA LEU A 48 -0.76 -1.30 -0.03
C LEU A 48 0.55 -1.02 0.71
N ASN A 49 0.63 0.19 1.26
CA ASN A 49 1.81 0.67 1.97
C ASN A 49 2.06 -0.10 3.28
N GLY A 50 3.34 -0.36 3.57
CA GLY A 50 3.79 -0.90 4.86
C GLY A 50 3.37 -2.34 5.19
N VAL A 51 2.67 -3.04 4.30
CA VAL A 51 2.27 -4.44 4.48
C VAL A 51 2.93 -5.32 3.42
N ASP A 52 3.10 -6.60 3.73
CA ASP A 52 3.65 -7.61 2.80
C ASP A 52 2.79 -8.88 2.93
N ALA A 53 2.01 -9.18 1.90
CA ALA A 53 1.16 -10.37 1.87
C ALA A 53 1.92 -11.57 1.28
N PRO A 54 1.54 -12.82 1.61
CA PRO A 54 2.08 -13.98 0.93
C PRO A 54 1.81 -13.89 -0.57
N GLU A 55 2.82 -14.24 -1.36
CA GLU A 55 2.71 -14.20 -2.81
C GLU A 55 1.62 -15.15 -3.32
N SER A 56 0.94 -14.82 -4.42
CA SER A 56 -0.20 -15.63 -4.94
C SER A 56 0.13 -17.11 -5.23
N TRP A 57 1.41 -17.42 -5.43
CA TRP A 57 1.94 -18.77 -5.65
C TRP A 57 2.46 -19.44 -4.36
N GLN A 58 2.57 -18.70 -3.26
CA GLN A 58 3.10 -19.19 -1.99
C GLN A 58 2.16 -20.23 -1.36
N VAL A 59 2.77 -21.29 -0.84
CA VAL A 59 2.11 -22.35 -0.08
C VAL A 59 2.61 -22.27 1.36
N CYS A 60 1.69 -22.33 2.30
CA CYS A 60 1.95 -22.33 3.74
C CYS A 60 1.44 -23.65 4.35
N GLN A 61 1.79 -23.93 5.60
CA GLN A 61 1.27 -25.08 6.34
C GLN A 61 0.36 -24.60 7.47
N ASP A 62 -0.79 -25.26 7.66
CA ASP A 62 -1.68 -24.97 8.78
C ASP A 62 -1.22 -25.66 10.08
N GLY A 63 -1.99 -25.54 11.16
CA GLY A 63 -1.68 -26.15 12.45
C GLY A 63 -1.60 -27.69 12.42
N ALA A 64 -2.19 -28.34 11.42
CA ALA A 64 -2.10 -29.78 11.17
C ALA A 64 -0.96 -30.14 10.20
N ARG A 65 -0.12 -29.16 9.83
CA ARG A 65 0.94 -29.26 8.82
C ARG A 65 0.42 -29.55 7.40
N LYS A 66 -0.86 -29.30 7.14
CA LYS A 66 -1.45 -29.47 5.81
C LYS A 66 -1.11 -28.26 4.94
N PRO A 67 -0.65 -28.46 3.69
CA PRO A 67 -0.35 -27.36 2.79
C PRO A 67 -1.63 -26.65 2.31
N TYR A 68 -1.58 -25.32 2.21
CA TYR A 68 -2.64 -24.49 1.64
C TYR A 68 -2.07 -23.28 0.90
N ARG A 69 -2.84 -22.72 -0.04
CA ARG A 69 -2.42 -21.58 -0.88
C ARG A 69 -2.64 -20.25 -0.18
N CYS A 70 -1.82 -19.96 0.83
CA CYS A 70 -1.96 -18.77 1.68
C CYS A 70 -2.05 -17.45 0.91
N GLY A 71 -1.27 -17.25 -0.16
CA GLY A 71 -1.38 -15.99 -0.93
C GLY A 71 -2.68 -15.86 -1.71
N LYS A 72 -3.25 -16.99 -2.17
CA LYS A 72 -4.58 -17.00 -2.80
C LYS A 72 -5.68 -16.71 -1.77
N GLU A 73 -5.57 -17.30 -0.58
CA GLU A 73 -6.52 -17.03 0.51
C GLU A 73 -6.45 -15.58 1.00
N ALA A 74 -5.26 -14.99 1.09
CA ALA A 74 -5.10 -13.58 1.44
C ALA A 74 -5.80 -12.64 0.43
N ALA A 75 -5.61 -12.89 -0.87
CA ALA A 75 -6.32 -12.14 -1.93
C ALA A 75 -7.85 -12.29 -1.82
N PHE A 76 -8.36 -13.50 -1.58
CA PHE A 76 -9.80 -13.72 -1.40
C PHE A 76 -10.36 -13.05 -0.15
N ALA A 77 -9.62 -13.08 0.95
CA ALA A 77 -10.01 -12.39 2.17
C ALA A 77 -10.06 -10.87 1.96
N LEU A 78 -9.08 -10.31 1.24
CA LEU A 78 -9.07 -8.90 0.87
C LEU A 78 -10.27 -8.52 -0.02
N ASP A 79 -10.62 -9.35 -1.01
CA ASP A 79 -11.76 -9.11 -1.89
C ASP A 79 -13.08 -9.14 -1.11
N ASP A 80 -13.28 -10.16 -0.26
CA ASP A 80 -14.48 -10.24 0.58
C ASP A 80 -14.59 -9.02 1.50
N PHE A 81 -13.49 -8.63 2.15
CA PHE A 81 -13.45 -7.47 3.04
C PHE A 81 -13.80 -6.15 2.32
N LEU A 82 -13.23 -5.91 1.15
CA LEU A 82 -13.51 -4.71 0.34
C LEU A 82 -14.92 -4.73 -0.25
N SER A 83 -15.51 -5.92 -0.45
CA SER A 83 -16.89 -6.03 -0.94
C SER A 83 -17.93 -5.54 0.07
N LYS A 84 -17.64 -5.60 1.38
CA LYS A 84 -18.61 -5.26 2.44
C LYS A 84 -18.85 -3.75 2.61
N SER A 85 -17.92 -2.90 2.17
CA SER A 85 -18.06 -1.45 2.30
C SER A 85 -17.29 -0.72 1.20
N ARG A 86 -18.01 0.11 0.44
CA ARG A 86 -17.53 0.79 -0.78
C ARG A 86 -17.97 2.26 -0.79
N PRO A 87 -17.24 3.15 -1.50
CA PRO A 87 -16.00 2.91 -2.24
C PRO A 87 -14.78 2.73 -1.32
N THR A 88 -13.66 2.32 -1.90
CA THR A 88 -12.34 2.38 -1.27
C THR A 88 -11.69 3.71 -1.60
N SER A 89 -11.14 4.39 -0.60
CA SER A 89 -10.34 5.60 -0.75
C SER A 89 -8.89 5.28 -0.43
N CYS A 90 -7.96 5.68 -1.28
CA CYS A 90 -6.53 5.46 -1.10
C CYS A 90 -5.77 6.78 -1.20
N LYS A 91 -4.99 7.08 -0.16
CA LYS A 91 -4.10 8.22 -0.10
C LYS A 91 -2.72 7.80 -0.60
N ALA A 92 -2.33 8.32 -1.77
CA ALA A 92 -1.03 8.04 -2.36
C ALA A 92 0.11 8.66 -1.54
N HIS A 93 1.21 7.91 -1.41
CA HIS A 93 2.45 8.34 -0.74
C HIS A 93 3.64 8.35 -1.69
N ASP A 94 3.69 7.39 -2.61
CA ASP A 94 4.82 7.19 -3.50
C ASP A 94 4.39 6.40 -4.76
N THR A 95 5.31 6.19 -5.69
CA THR A 95 5.18 5.25 -6.80
C THR A 95 6.36 4.29 -6.76
N ASP A 96 6.08 2.98 -6.73
CA ASP A 96 7.14 1.99 -6.71
C ASP A 96 7.83 1.83 -8.08
N ARG A 97 8.96 1.12 -8.11
CA ARG A 97 9.76 0.93 -9.33
C ARG A 97 9.03 0.23 -10.48
N TYR A 98 7.86 -0.37 -10.24
CA TYR A 98 7.04 -1.03 -11.24
C TYR A 98 5.88 -0.13 -11.71
N GLY A 99 5.86 1.14 -11.30
CA GLY A 99 4.82 2.10 -11.66
C GLY A 99 3.52 1.94 -10.87
N ARG A 100 3.50 1.13 -9.79
CA ARG A 100 2.33 1.03 -8.91
C ARG A 100 2.32 2.18 -7.91
N VAL A 101 1.14 2.73 -7.66
CA VAL A 101 0.95 3.70 -6.57
C VAL A 101 1.15 2.97 -5.24
N VAL A 102 1.87 3.58 -4.30
CA VAL A 102 2.00 3.09 -2.93
C VAL A 102 1.07 3.93 -2.05
N ALA A 103 0.11 3.31 -1.39
CA ALA A 103 -0.94 4.04 -0.68
C ALA A 103 -1.41 3.38 0.62
N ASP A 104 -1.90 4.20 1.54
CA ASP A 104 -2.78 3.74 2.61
C ASP A 104 -4.22 3.82 2.11
N CYS A 105 -4.98 2.75 2.30
CA CYS A 105 -6.36 2.66 1.84
C CYS A 105 -7.34 2.45 2.98
N THR A 106 -8.54 3.00 2.83
CA THR A 106 -9.67 2.87 3.75
C THR A 106 -10.93 2.51 2.99
N ARG A 107 -11.80 1.70 3.62
CA ARG A 107 -13.17 1.51 3.14
C ARG A 107 -14.02 2.74 3.49
N ALA A 108 -15.21 2.83 2.91
CA ALA A 108 -16.16 3.91 3.18
C ALA A 108 -16.65 3.95 4.65
N ASP A 109 -16.59 2.83 5.37
CA ASP A 109 -16.88 2.78 6.81
C ASP A 109 -15.72 3.26 7.70
N GLY A 110 -14.64 3.77 7.10
CA GLY A 110 -13.46 4.28 7.80
C GLY A 110 -12.45 3.21 8.20
N THR A 111 -12.73 1.92 7.96
CA THR A 111 -11.79 0.84 8.32
C THR A 111 -10.57 0.87 7.40
N SER A 112 -9.36 0.89 7.98
CA SER A 112 -8.11 0.79 7.24
C SER A 112 -7.94 -0.61 6.64
N VAL A 113 -7.65 -0.67 5.33
CA VAL A 113 -7.38 -1.92 4.61
C VAL A 113 -6.03 -2.50 5.05
N ASN A 114 -5.00 -1.66 5.14
CA ASN A 114 -3.64 -2.06 5.52
C ASN A 114 -3.61 -2.66 6.93
N SER A 115 -4.19 -1.97 7.91
CA SER A 115 -4.29 -2.45 9.29
C SER A 115 -5.13 -3.74 9.36
N TRP A 116 -6.26 -3.79 8.65
CA TRP A 116 -7.12 -4.98 8.64
C TRP A 116 -6.39 -6.23 8.14
N LEU A 117 -5.61 -6.12 7.05
CA LEU A 117 -4.82 -7.22 6.51
C LEU A 117 -3.86 -7.79 7.56
N VAL A 118 -3.12 -6.92 8.25
CA VAL A 118 -2.17 -7.36 9.27
C VAL A 118 -2.91 -7.95 10.48
N ARG A 119 -3.96 -7.27 10.95
CA ARG A 119 -4.74 -7.65 12.13
C ARG A 119 -5.42 -9.02 12.01
N HIS A 120 -5.80 -9.39 10.79
CA HIS A 120 -6.45 -10.67 10.47
C HIS A 120 -5.46 -11.71 9.91
N GLY A 121 -4.17 -11.40 9.87
CA GLY A 121 -3.12 -12.34 9.49
C GLY A 121 -3.05 -12.64 7.99
N TRP A 122 -3.54 -11.75 7.14
CA TRP A 122 -3.44 -11.88 5.68
C TRP A 122 -2.19 -11.21 5.11
N ALA A 123 -1.56 -10.34 5.89
CA ALA A 123 -0.25 -9.76 5.60
C ALA A 123 0.58 -9.64 6.89
N ILE A 124 1.89 -9.42 6.73
CA ILE A 124 2.78 -9.06 7.83
C ILE A 124 3.01 -7.54 7.87
N ASP A 125 3.38 -7.04 9.05
CA ASP A 125 3.92 -5.69 9.20
C ASP A 125 5.31 -5.62 8.55
N TRP A 126 5.42 -4.96 7.40
CA TRP A 126 6.69 -4.87 6.68
C TRP A 126 7.51 -3.70 7.20
N VAL A 127 8.20 -3.93 8.32
CA VAL A 127 8.93 -2.93 9.12
C VAL A 127 9.82 -2.01 8.27
N ARG A 128 10.43 -2.53 7.20
CA ARG A 128 11.23 -1.76 6.25
C ARG A 128 10.50 -0.52 5.70
N TYR A 129 9.21 -0.63 5.43
CA TYR A 129 8.38 0.44 4.88
C TYR A 129 7.43 1.03 5.92
N SER A 130 6.87 0.22 6.81
CA SER A 130 5.90 0.69 7.82
C SER A 130 6.54 1.38 9.03
N LYS A 131 7.83 1.15 9.28
CA LYS A 131 8.52 1.56 10.51
C LYS A 131 7.83 1.03 11.79
N GLY A 132 7.12 -0.10 11.69
CA GLY A 132 6.41 -0.72 12.80
C GLY A 132 4.98 -0.21 13.03
N ALA A 133 4.41 0.55 12.08
CA ALA A 133 3.06 1.10 12.20
C ALA A 133 1.98 0.03 12.50
N PHE A 134 2.17 -1.21 12.02
CA PHE A 134 1.20 -2.30 12.21
C PHE A 134 1.65 -3.35 13.23
N LYS A 135 2.63 -3.01 14.09
CA LYS A 135 3.18 -3.95 15.08
C LYS A 135 2.11 -4.50 16.03
N ALA A 136 1.22 -3.65 16.52
CA ALA A 136 0.13 -4.04 17.42
C ALA A 136 -0.85 -5.00 16.74
N ASP A 137 -1.23 -4.72 15.49
CA ASP A 137 -2.09 -5.57 14.69
C ASP A 137 -1.47 -6.96 14.48
N GLN A 138 -0.16 -6.99 14.19
CA GLN A 138 0.57 -8.24 13.99
C GLN A 138 0.67 -9.06 15.28
N ILE A 139 0.90 -8.42 16.43
CA ILE A 139 0.88 -9.10 17.74
C ILE A 139 -0.49 -9.75 17.94
N ALA A 140 -1.56 -9.02 17.68
CA ALA A 140 -2.90 -9.53 17.89
C ALA A 140 -3.29 -10.64 16.90
N ALA A 141 -2.80 -10.59 15.65
CA ALA A 141 -2.98 -11.66 14.67
C ALA A 141 -2.23 -12.95 15.07
N LYS A 142 -1.00 -12.81 15.59
CA LYS A 142 -0.21 -13.92 16.14
C LYS A 142 -0.92 -14.59 17.31
N SER A 143 -1.37 -13.81 18.30
CA SER A 143 -2.06 -14.34 19.47
C SER A 143 -3.38 -15.04 19.12
N ALA A 144 -4.05 -14.60 18.07
CA ALA A 144 -5.31 -15.19 17.60
C ALA A 144 -5.11 -16.38 16.63
N HIS A 145 -3.86 -16.74 16.30
CA HIS A 145 -3.57 -17.72 15.24
C HIS A 145 -4.32 -17.42 13.93
N ALA A 146 -4.42 -16.13 13.57
CA ALA A 146 -5.22 -15.67 12.44
C ALA A 146 -4.47 -15.80 11.10
N GLY A 147 -5.20 -16.12 10.04
CA GLY A 147 -4.65 -16.18 8.67
C GLY A 147 -3.40 -17.05 8.58
N ILE A 148 -2.28 -16.47 8.15
CA ILE A 148 -0.99 -17.17 8.03
C ILE A 148 -0.39 -17.60 9.37
N TRP A 149 -0.79 -16.97 10.48
CA TRP A 149 -0.33 -17.29 11.83
C TRP A 149 -0.95 -18.56 12.42
N ARG A 150 -1.86 -19.23 11.70
CA ARG A 150 -2.46 -20.52 12.09
C ARG A 150 -1.53 -21.72 11.98
N GLY A 151 -0.33 -21.53 11.44
CA GLY A 151 0.66 -22.58 11.25
C GLY A 151 2.02 -21.98 10.91
N THR A 152 2.71 -22.57 9.94
CA THR A 152 4.06 -22.15 9.54
C THR A 152 4.09 -21.62 8.11
N PHE A 153 4.96 -20.65 7.87
CA PHE A 153 5.13 -20.02 6.56
C PHE A 153 6.53 -19.42 6.43
N GLU A 154 7.01 -19.29 5.18
CA GLU A 154 8.17 -18.48 4.82
C GLU A 154 7.73 -17.01 4.71
N LEU A 155 8.53 -16.05 5.21
CA LEU A 155 8.19 -14.63 5.06
C LEU A 155 8.09 -14.27 3.57
N PRO A 156 7.14 -13.43 3.11
CA PRO A 156 6.96 -13.18 1.67
C PRO A 156 8.22 -12.61 1.01
N CYS A 157 8.95 -11.73 1.71
CA CYS A 157 10.25 -11.24 1.28
C CYS A 157 11.33 -12.32 1.12
N GLN A 158 11.34 -13.37 1.95
CA GLN A 158 12.21 -14.54 1.78
C GLN A 158 11.74 -15.38 0.59
N ALA A 159 10.44 -15.66 0.48
CA ALA A 159 9.88 -16.44 -0.61
C ALA A 159 10.22 -15.82 -1.98
N ARG A 160 10.07 -14.49 -2.13
CA ARG A 160 10.48 -13.74 -3.33
C ARG A 160 11.98 -13.87 -3.63
N ALA A 161 12.82 -13.83 -2.60
CA ALA A 161 14.26 -13.93 -2.74
C ALA A 161 14.69 -15.32 -3.20
N SER A 162 14.15 -16.36 -2.57
CA SER A 162 14.33 -17.77 -2.90
C SER A 162 13.93 -18.05 -4.36
N LYS A 163 12.72 -17.61 -4.76
CA LYS A 163 12.22 -17.81 -6.13
C LYS A 163 13.04 -17.09 -7.20
N SER A 164 13.60 -15.93 -6.87
CA SER A 164 14.40 -15.14 -7.80
C SER A 164 15.91 -15.34 -7.69
N LYS A 165 16.36 -16.30 -6.87
CA LYS A 165 17.78 -16.60 -6.59
C LYS A 165 18.59 -15.35 -6.19
N ARG A 166 18.00 -14.49 -5.35
CA ARG A 166 18.59 -13.23 -4.87
C ARG A 166 18.71 -13.22 -3.35
N LYS A 167 19.54 -12.32 -2.81
CA LYS A 167 19.63 -12.07 -1.37
C LYS A 167 18.27 -11.54 -0.86
N SER A 168 17.82 -12.06 0.28
CA SER A 168 16.60 -11.57 0.93
C SER A 168 16.75 -10.11 1.33
N ALA A 169 15.64 -9.37 1.18
CA ALA A 169 15.53 -7.96 1.48
C ALA A 169 14.42 -7.66 2.50
N CYS A 170 14.08 -8.69 3.30
CA CYS A 170 13.54 -8.50 4.64
C CYS A 170 14.59 -7.73 5.47
#